data_AF-A0AAD4YW79-F1
#
_entry.id   AF-A0AAD4YW79-F1
#
_cell.length_a   1.000
_cell.length_b   1.000
_cell.length_c   1.000
_cell.angle_alpha   90.00
_cell.angle_beta   90.00
_cell.angle_gamma   90.00
#
_symmetry.space_group_name_H-M   'P 1'
#
loop_
_entity.id
_entity.type
_entity.pdbx_description
1 polymer ?
#
loop_
_entity_poly.entity_id
_entity_poly.type
_entity_poly.pdbx_seq_one_letter_code
_entity_poly.pdbx_strand_id
1 'polypeptide(L)'
;MHDLIQEMAFEIVHRECPEEPGRRSRLCNHDDISHVFINNTATNKIQGIALRMGRLEKADWNCEAFSRMYNLKYLEFYNVIISSSPRRLPNSLRIIKWSGYPSRFLPPSFQPNFLISLEMRDNKLVRLWDGRKDLPNLKKMDLCYSENLTTTPDFTGIPKLEQLKFERCENLVEIHPSIAFLKWLN
;
A
#
# COMPACT_ATOMS: atom_id res chain seq x y z
N MET A 1 14.29 -7.22 -14.99
CA MET A 1 14.23 -6.06 -15.91
C MET A 1 15.66 -5.67 -16.16
N HIS A 2 16.05 -5.39 -17.41
CA HIS A 2 17.41 -4.98 -17.72
C HIS A 2 17.60 -3.51 -17.31
N ASP A 3 18.75 -3.15 -16.73
CA ASP A 3 18.99 -1.83 -16.13
C ASP A 3 18.73 -0.67 -17.10
N LEU A 4 19.19 -0.80 -18.36
CA LEU A 4 18.91 0.19 -19.42
C LEU A 4 17.42 0.45 -19.67
N ILE A 5 16.56 -0.57 -19.61
CA ILE A 5 15.10 -0.39 -19.82
C ILE A 5 14.51 0.39 -18.64
N GLN A 6 15.02 0.14 -17.43
CA GLN A 6 14.58 0.83 -16.23
C GLN A 6 15.03 2.30 -16.25
N GLU A 7 16.28 2.57 -16.62
CA GLU A 7 16.80 3.94 -16.77
C GLU A 7 16.00 4.74 -17.80
N MET A 8 15.72 4.14 -18.97
CA MET A 8 14.87 4.78 -19.98
C MET A 8 13.46 5.08 -19.46
N ALA A 9 12.85 4.14 -18.72
CA ALA A 9 11.54 4.35 -18.13
C ALA A 9 11.55 5.50 -17.10
N PHE A 10 12.63 5.62 -16.33
CA PHE A 10 12.81 6.71 -15.36
C PHE A 10 12.99 8.05 -16.05
N GLU A 11 13.80 8.11 -17.11
CA GLU A 11 14.00 9.33 -17.90
C GLU A 11 12.71 9.81 -18.56
N ILE A 12 11.88 8.89 -19.10
CA ILE A 12 10.56 9.23 -19.65
C ILE A 12 9.67 9.89 -18.59
N VAL A 13 9.63 9.31 -17.38
CA VAL A 13 8.84 9.86 -16.27
C VAL A 13 9.38 11.20 -15.80
N HIS A 14 10.71 11.34 -15.73
CA HIS A 14 11.36 12.60 -15.35
C HIS A 14 11.01 13.74 -16.32
N ARG A 15 11.01 13.46 -17.64
CA ARG A 15 10.63 14.41 -18.70
C ARG A 15 9.18 14.86 -18.67
N GLU A 16 8.28 14.16 -17.97
CA GLU A 16 6.90 14.62 -17.81
C GLU A 16 6.82 15.95 -17.08
N CYS A 17 7.71 16.18 -16.11
CA CYS A 17 7.89 17.48 -15.43
C CYS A 17 9.24 17.48 -14.69
N PRO A 18 10.34 17.94 -15.31
CA PRO A 18 11.66 17.91 -14.69
C PRO A 18 11.73 18.65 -13.35
N GLU A 19 10.99 19.74 -13.22
CA GLU A 19 11.08 20.68 -12.09
C GLU A 19 10.20 20.30 -10.89
N GLU A 20 9.08 19.61 -11.13
CA GLU A 20 8.10 19.28 -10.08
C GLU A 20 7.73 17.79 -10.13
N PRO A 21 8.35 16.97 -9.29
CA PRO A 21 8.06 15.54 -9.24
C PRO A 21 6.59 15.24 -8.93
N GLY A 22 5.92 16.10 -8.15
CA GLY A 22 4.51 15.93 -7.80
C GLY A 22 3.54 15.93 -8.99
N ARG A 23 3.98 16.43 -10.15
CA ARG A 23 3.21 16.48 -11.41
C ARG A 23 3.48 15.32 -12.36
N ARG A 24 4.40 14.42 -12.02
CA ARG A 24 4.72 13.22 -12.80
C ARG A 24 3.71 12.10 -12.54
N SER A 25 3.64 11.16 -13.47
CA SER A 25 2.76 10.00 -13.42
C SER A 25 3.26 8.94 -12.45
N ARG A 26 4.57 8.91 -12.21
CA ARG A 26 5.26 7.90 -11.40
C ARG A 26 6.38 8.52 -10.58
N LEU A 27 6.64 7.95 -9.41
CA LEU A 27 7.77 8.30 -8.55
C LEU A 27 8.53 7.03 -8.16
N CYS A 28 9.85 7.02 -8.36
CA CYS A 28 10.67 5.81 -8.26
C CYS A 28 12.05 6.00 -7.63
N ASN A 29 12.44 7.23 -7.30
CA ASN A 29 13.66 7.51 -6.54
C ASN A 29 13.32 8.19 -5.21
N HIS A 30 14.21 8.04 -4.25
CA HIS A 30 14.02 8.49 -2.88
C HIS A 30 13.81 10.01 -2.77
N ASP A 31 14.59 10.80 -3.51
CA ASP A 31 14.63 12.26 -3.34
C ASP A 31 13.36 12.93 -3.89
N ASP A 32 12.88 12.48 -5.04
CA ASP A 32 11.61 12.95 -5.61
C ASP A 32 10.42 12.58 -4.71
N ILE A 33 10.41 11.35 -4.18
CA ILE A 33 9.35 10.90 -3.27
C ILE A 33 9.39 11.76 -2.00
N SER A 34 10.57 11.93 -1.41
CA SER A 34 10.77 12.76 -0.23
C SER A 34 10.33 14.20 -0.48
N HIS A 35 10.71 14.80 -1.61
CA HIS A 35 10.25 16.14 -1.99
C HIS A 35 8.72 16.23 -2.00
N VAL A 36 8.05 15.29 -2.67
CA VAL A 36 6.59 15.28 -2.81
C VAL A 36 5.88 15.13 -1.47
N PHE A 37 6.37 14.25 -0.60
CA PHE A 37 5.76 14.02 0.70
C PHE A 37 6.08 15.12 1.72
N ILE A 38 7.31 15.64 1.76
CA ILE A 38 7.71 16.70 2.70
C ILE A 38 7.02 18.02 2.34
N ASN A 39 7.05 18.40 1.07
CA ASN A 39 6.50 19.67 0.60
C ASN A 39 5.00 19.59 0.24
N ASN A 40 4.39 18.41 0.33
CA ASN A 40 3.00 18.16 -0.03
C ASN A 40 2.65 18.62 -1.47
N THR A 41 3.58 18.47 -2.42
CA THR A 41 3.39 18.90 -3.82
C THR A 41 2.67 17.86 -4.68
N ALA A 42 2.25 16.75 -4.07
CA ALA A 42 1.52 15.67 -4.72
C ALA A 42 0.31 16.18 -5.50
N THR A 43 0.13 15.63 -6.70
CA THR A 43 -1.04 15.93 -7.54
C THR A 43 -1.77 14.66 -7.96
N ASN A 44 -2.91 14.86 -8.62
CA ASN A 44 -3.69 13.80 -9.24
C ASN A 44 -3.01 13.13 -10.44
N LYS A 45 -1.86 13.64 -10.89
CA LYS A 45 -1.12 13.01 -11.99
C LYS A 45 -0.44 11.72 -11.55
N ILE A 46 -0.06 11.64 -10.27
CA ILE A 46 0.63 10.47 -9.70
C ILE A 46 -0.30 9.26 -9.75
N GLN A 47 0.14 8.22 -10.45
CA GLN A 47 -0.53 6.94 -10.61
C GLN A 47 0.27 5.79 -9.98
N GLY A 48 1.58 5.96 -9.78
CA GLY A 48 2.43 4.93 -9.17
C GLY A 48 3.54 5.50 -8.31
N ILE A 49 3.76 4.90 -7.15
CA ILE A 49 4.91 5.19 -6.28
C ILE A 49 5.58 3.86 -5.95
N ALA A 50 6.89 3.78 -6.15
CA ALA A 50 7.69 2.61 -5.79
C ALA A 50 9.02 3.03 -5.18
N LEU A 51 9.25 2.65 -3.93
CA LEU A 51 10.54 2.82 -3.27
C LEU A 51 10.96 1.52 -2.58
N ARG A 52 12.16 1.07 -2.90
CA ARG A 52 12.78 -0.13 -2.33
C ARG A 52 14.17 0.23 -1.85
N MET A 53 14.34 0.32 -0.54
CA MET A 53 15.64 0.64 0.05
C MET A 53 16.42 -0.63 0.35
N GLY A 54 17.73 -0.60 0.09
CA GLY A 54 18.63 -1.72 0.40
C GLY A 54 18.83 -1.94 1.90
N ARG A 55 18.58 -0.90 2.70
CA ARG A 55 18.62 -0.90 4.16
C ARG A 55 17.37 -0.22 4.70
N LEU A 56 17.02 -0.52 5.95
CA LEU A 56 15.90 0.12 6.63
C LEU A 56 16.17 1.62 6.80
N GLU A 57 15.27 2.45 6.30
CA GLU A 57 15.34 3.91 6.41
C GLU A 57 14.13 4.49 7.13
N LYS A 58 14.35 5.60 7.83
CA LYS A 58 13.27 6.37 8.47
C LYS A 58 12.99 7.60 7.62
N ALA A 59 11.72 7.85 7.37
CA ALA A 59 11.27 8.95 6.54
C ALA A 59 10.25 9.81 7.30
N ASP A 60 10.57 11.08 7.49
CA ASP A 60 9.68 12.08 8.08
C ASP A 60 8.75 12.70 7.03
N TRP A 61 8.06 11.82 6.32
CA TRP A 61 7.13 12.17 5.25
C TRP A 61 5.76 12.54 5.79
N ASN A 62 5.12 13.55 5.20
CA ASN A 62 3.75 13.93 5.54
C ASN A 62 2.74 13.14 4.69
N CYS A 63 2.11 12.12 5.30
CA CYS A 63 1.11 11.30 4.61
C CYS A 63 -0.18 12.04 4.21
N GLU A 64 -0.39 13.30 4.59
CA GLU A 64 -1.48 14.12 4.01
C GLU A 64 -1.35 14.29 2.50
N ALA A 65 -0.15 14.11 1.93
CA ALA A 65 0.07 14.10 0.48
C ALA A 65 -0.82 13.10 -0.26
N PHE A 66 -1.17 11.96 0.37
CA PHE A 66 -2.09 10.98 -0.22
C PHE A 66 -3.47 11.55 -0.52
N SER A 67 -3.92 12.58 0.19
CA SER A 67 -5.22 13.22 -0.06
C SER A 67 -5.33 13.86 -1.45
N ARG A 68 -4.19 14.19 -2.09
CA ARG A 68 -4.11 14.81 -3.42
C ARG A 68 -3.92 13.80 -4.55
N MET A 69 -3.55 12.56 -4.23
CA MET A 69 -3.18 11.52 -5.20
C MET A 69 -4.36 10.61 -5.58
N TYR A 70 -5.52 11.16 -5.91
CA TYR A 70 -6.75 10.38 -6.12
C TYR A 70 -6.74 9.45 -7.34
N ASN A 71 -5.68 9.48 -8.17
CA ASN A 71 -5.46 8.54 -9.27
C ASN A 71 -4.36 7.50 -9.00
N LEU A 72 -3.83 7.45 -7.77
CA LEU A 72 -2.78 6.50 -7.37
C LEU A 72 -3.31 5.07 -7.45
N LYS A 73 -2.68 4.24 -8.28
CA LYS A 73 -3.05 2.83 -8.52
C LYS A 73 -2.04 1.85 -7.94
N TYR A 74 -0.77 2.23 -7.88
CA TYR A 74 0.33 1.38 -7.39
C TYR A 74 1.07 2.10 -6.27
N LEU A 75 1.20 1.45 -5.11
CA LEU A 75 1.98 1.93 -4.00
C LEU A 75 2.91 0.83 -3.51
N GLU A 76 4.20 1.13 -3.46
CA GLU A 76 5.22 0.23 -2.95
C GLU A 76 6.23 0.96 -2.08
N PHE A 77 6.33 0.55 -0.82
CA PHE A 77 7.36 0.94 0.12
C PHE A 77 7.94 -0.32 0.76
N TYR A 78 9.24 -0.50 0.59
CA TYR A 78 10.00 -1.60 1.16
C TYR A 78 11.24 -1.06 1.88
N ASN A 79 11.45 -1.53 3.12
CA ASN A 79 12.50 -1.05 4.02
C ASN A 79 12.43 0.47 4.32
N VAL A 80 11.21 1.03 4.42
CA VAL A 80 11.00 2.44 4.78
C VAL A 80 9.98 2.53 5.90
N ILE A 81 10.37 3.12 7.02
CA ILE A 81 9.49 3.43 8.15
C ILE A 81 9.08 4.89 8.02
N ILE A 82 7.80 5.11 7.76
CA ILE A 82 7.22 6.45 7.68
C ILE A 82 6.72 6.83 9.07
N SER A 83 7.16 7.97 9.60
CA SER A 83 6.82 8.40 10.97
C SER A 83 5.37 8.87 11.12
N SER A 84 4.76 9.40 10.05
CA SER A 84 3.36 9.83 10.06
C SER A 84 2.40 8.74 9.58
N SER A 85 1.20 8.70 10.16
CA SER A 85 0.12 7.79 9.75
C SER A 85 -0.79 8.47 8.70
N PRO A 86 -1.14 7.79 7.60
CA PRO A 86 -2.04 8.36 6.62
C PRO A 86 -3.46 8.49 7.20
N ARG A 87 -4.03 9.70 7.16
CA ARG A 87 -5.46 9.90 7.48
C ARG A 87 -6.38 9.56 6.31
N ARG A 88 -5.85 9.51 5.09
CA ARG A 88 -6.55 9.14 3.86
C ARG A 88 -5.63 8.29 2.99
N LEU A 89 -6.22 7.32 2.30
CA LEU A 89 -5.58 6.57 1.22
C LEU A 89 -6.45 6.67 -0.04
N PRO A 90 -5.87 6.77 -1.25
CA PRO A 90 -6.64 6.88 -2.49
C PRO A 90 -7.44 5.62 -2.79
N ASN A 91 -8.77 5.74 -2.98
CA ASN A 91 -9.64 4.61 -3.34
C ASN A 91 -9.37 4.04 -4.74
N SER A 92 -8.55 4.73 -5.56
CA SER A 92 -8.05 4.26 -6.85
C SER A 92 -6.99 3.17 -6.75
N LEU A 93 -6.47 2.90 -5.54
CA LEU A 93 -5.41 1.92 -5.31
C LEU A 93 -5.83 0.52 -5.78
N ARG A 94 -4.94 -0.10 -6.55
CA ARG A 94 -5.07 -1.48 -7.06
C ARG A 94 -4.06 -2.42 -6.44
N ILE A 95 -2.86 -1.92 -6.17
CA ILE A 95 -1.79 -2.69 -5.54
C ILE A 95 -1.20 -1.84 -4.41
N ILE A 96 -1.13 -2.43 -3.22
CA ILE A 96 -0.45 -1.86 -2.07
C ILE A 96 0.58 -2.87 -1.59
N LYS A 97 1.83 -2.43 -1.52
CA LYS A 97 2.96 -3.15 -0.92
C LYS A 97 3.61 -2.22 0.08
N TRP A 98 3.29 -2.33 1.36
CA TRP A 98 3.73 -1.37 2.36
C TRP A 98 4.27 -2.09 3.58
N SER A 99 5.56 -2.43 3.51
CA SER A 99 6.27 -2.97 4.67
C SER A 99 6.41 -1.88 5.73
N GLY A 100 6.22 -2.20 7.01
CA GLY A 100 6.36 -1.19 8.07
C GLY A 100 5.18 -0.22 8.15
N TYR A 101 3.98 -0.59 7.69
CA TYR A 101 2.82 0.31 7.71
C TYR A 101 2.57 0.86 9.14
N PRO A 102 2.54 2.21 9.31
CA PRO A 102 2.77 2.81 10.62
C PRO A 102 1.54 2.92 11.52
N SER A 103 0.33 2.68 10.98
CA SER A 103 -0.92 2.86 11.71
C SER A 103 -1.50 1.53 12.19
N ARG A 104 -2.25 1.59 13.29
CA ARG A 104 -2.97 0.45 13.87
C ARG A 104 -4.19 0.01 13.06
N PHE A 105 -4.67 0.89 12.19
CA PHE A 105 -5.83 0.68 11.33
C PHE A 105 -5.64 1.38 9.99
N LEU A 106 -6.25 0.85 8.94
CA LEU A 106 -6.42 1.58 7.69
C LEU A 106 -7.40 2.76 7.89
N PRO A 107 -7.31 3.83 7.08
CA PRO A 107 -8.24 4.96 7.22
C PRO A 107 -9.71 4.52 7.09
N PRO A 108 -10.62 4.99 7.97
CA PRO A 108 -12.03 4.60 7.92
C PRO A 108 -12.71 4.91 6.58
N SER A 109 -12.31 6.01 5.92
CA SER A 109 -12.83 6.43 4.62
C SER A 109 -12.30 5.62 3.43
N PHE A 110 -11.41 4.66 3.67
CA PHE A 110 -10.74 3.90 2.61
C PHE A 110 -11.66 2.79 2.08
N GLN A 111 -12.16 2.96 0.86
CA GLN A 111 -13.06 2.05 0.15
C GLN A 111 -12.45 1.63 -1.20
N PRO A 112 -11.42 0.76 -1.20
CA PRO A 112 -10.65 0.47 -2.40
C PRO A 112 -11.28 -0.65 -3.24
N ASN A 113 -12.42 -0.38 -3.88
CA ASN A 113 -13.18 -1.38 -4.66
C ASN A 113 -12.40 -1.97 -5.85
N PHE A 114 -11.30 -1.32 -6.26
CA PHE A 114 -10.40 -1.76 -7.32
C PHE A 114 -9.14 -2.47 -6.80
N LEU A 115 -9.03 -2.72 -5.49
CA LEU A 115 -7.87 -3.38 -4.90
C LEU A 115 -7.76 -4.82 -5.42
N ILE A 116 -6.57 -5.18 -5.87
CA ILE A 116 -6.20 -6.49 -6.41
C ILE A 116 -5.21 -7.19 -5.49
N SER A 117 -4.24 -6.46 -4.94
CA SER A 117 -3.24 -7.00 -4.01
C SER A 117 -3.05 -6.06 -2.82
N LEU A 118 -3.09 -6.64 -1.62
CA LEU A 118 -2.79 -5.99 -0.36
C LEU A 118 -1.65 -6.75 0.33
N GLU A 119 -0.45 -6.18 0.31
CA GLU A 119 0.73 -6.75 0.95
C GLU A 119 1.26 -5.74 1.97
N MET A 120 1.04 -5.99 3.25
CA MET A 120 1.49 -5.12 4.33
C MET A 120 2.22 -6.00 5.33
N ARG A 121 3.50 -6.28 5.08
CA ARG A 121 4.30 -7.09 6.00
C ARG A 121 4.85 -6.22 7.13
N ASP A 122 5.15 -6.83 8.28
CA ASP A 122 5.81 -6.13 9.39
C ASP A 122 5.10 -4.81 9.74
N ASN A 123 3.78 -4.87 9.92
CA ASN A 123 2.95 -3.68 10.10
C ASN A 123 2.51 -3.51 11.57
N LYS A 124 1.96 -2.34 11.88
CA LYS A 124 1.38 -2.04 13.20
C LYS A 124 -0.13 -2.31 13.32
N LEU A 125 -0.75 -2.90 12.31
CA LEU A 125 -2.20 -3.15 12.28
C LEU A 125 -2.60 -4.09 13.41
N VAL A 126 -3.68 -3.74 14.10
CA VAL A 126 -4.37 -4.64 15.04
C VAL A 126 -5.46 -5.42 14.31
N ARG A 127 -6.10 -4.77 13.35
CA ARG A 127 -7.03 -5.34 12.36
C ARG A 127 -7.05 -4.44 11.13
N LEU A 128 -7.51 -4.99 10.01
CA LEU A 128 -7.56 -4.29 8.73
C LEU A 128 -8.67 -3.23 8.65
N TRP A 129 -9.92 -3.63 8.94
CA TRP A 129 -11.10 -2.78 8.97
C TRP A 129 -12.20 -3.45 9.79
N ASP A 130 -13.21 -2.66 10.14
CA ASP A 130 -14.41 -3.11 10.85
C ASP A 130 -15.52 -3.55 9.91
N GLY A 131 -16.20 -4.63 10.31
CA GLY A 131 -17.33 -5.17 9.59
C GLY A 131 -16.98 -5.69 8.19
N ARG A 132 -18.03 -5.84 7.38
CA ARG A 132 -17.91 -6.29 5.99
C ARG A 132 -17.38 -5.18 5.10
N LYS A 133 -16.44 -5.52 4.22
CA LYS A 133 -15.97 -4.65 3.14
C LYS A 133 -15.99 -5.41 1.82
N ASP A 134 -16.60 -4.82 0.80
CA ASP A 134 -16.72 -5.45 -0.51
C ASP A 134 -15.49 -5.11 -1.37
N LEU A 135 -14.65 -6.12 -1.62
CA LEU A 135 -13.43 -6.05 -2.41
C LEU A 135 -13.48 -7.12 -3.50
N PRO A 136 -14.35 -6.95 -4.52
CA PRO A 136 -14.68 -8.01 -5.49
C PRO A 136 -13.52 -8.38 -6.42
N ASN A 137 -12.39 -7.67 -6.35
CA ASN A 137 -11.22 -7.86 -7.19
C ASN A 137 -9.97 -8.27 -6.40
N LEU A 138 -10.03 -8.30 -5.07
CA LEU A 138 -8.88 -8.63 -4.24
C LEU A 138 -8.56 -10.12 -4.40
N LYS A 139 -7.34 -10.38 -4.88
CA LYS A 139 -6.81 -11.73 -5.14
C LYS A 139 -5.74 -12.13 -4.15
N LYS A 140 -5.01 -11.17 -3.58
CA LYS A 140 -3.89 -11.45 -2.68
C LYS A 140 -3.95 -10.58 -1.44
N MET A 141 -3.79 -11.23 -0.29
CA MET A 141 -3.62 -10.59 1.01
C MET A 141 -2.41 -11.22 1.71
N ASP A 142 -1.38 -10.41 1.96
CA ASP A 142 -0.16 -10.80 2.64
C ASP A 142 0.06 -9.88 3.84
N LEU A 143 -0.12 -10.43 5.03
CA LEU A 143 0.07 -9.75 6.31
C LEU A 143 1.13 -10.48 7.13
N CYS A 144 2.11 -11.15 6.50
CA CYS A 144 3.16 -11.83 7.26
C CYS A 144 3.88 -10.87 8.21
N TYR A 145 4.38 -11.40 9.33
CA TYR A 145 5.11 -10.66 10.36
C TYR A 145 4.28 -9.55 11.03
N SER A 146 2.95 -9.65 11.03
CA SER A 146 2.08 -8.68 11.69
C SER A 146 1.92 -9.03 13.17
N GLU A 147 2.90 -8.64 13.99
CA GLU A 147 2.93 -8.99 15.41
C GLU A 147 1.70 -8.48 16.18
N ASN A 148 1.10 -7.36 15.79
CA ASN A 148 -0.05 -6.79 16.50
C ASN A 148 -1.41 -7.28 16.01
N LEU A 149 -1.47 -8.05 14.92
CA LEU A 149 -2.73 -8.45 14.29
C LEU A 149 -3.43 -9.49 15.15
N THR A 150 -4.64 -9.19 15.65
CA THR A 150 -5.37 -10.09 16.55
C THR A 150 -6.47 -10.89 15.88
N THR A 151 -7.06 -10.36 14.80
CA THR A 151 -8.17 -10.97 14.07
C THR A 151 -8.13 -10.65 12.57
N THR A 152 -8.71 -11.53 11.75
CA THR A 152 -8.85 -11.32 10.30
C THR A 152 -10.18 -10.60 9.96
N PRO A 153 -10.30 -9.93 8.79
CA PRO A 153 -11.56 -9.35 8.38
C PRO A 153 -12.61 -10.40 7.98
N ASP A 154 -13.86 -9.97 7.85
CA ASP A 154 -14.90 -10.71 7.13
C ASP A 154 -14.50 -10.87 5.65
N PHE A 155 -14.48 -12.12 5.17
CA PHE A 155 -14.11 -12.51 3.81
C PHE A 155 -15.31 -12.64 2.85
N THR A 156 -16.56 -12.50 3.32
CA THR A 156 -17.76 -12.64 2.46
C THR A 156 -17.81 -11.63 1.31
N GLY A 157 -17.22 -10.44 1.50
CA GLY A 157 -17.07 -9.41 0.47
C GLY A 157 -15.86 -9.60 -0.46
N ILE A 158 -15.10 -10.70 -0.32
CA ILE A 158 -13.80 -10.92 -1.00
C ILE A 158 -13.80 -12.26 -1.77
N PRO A 159 -14.73 -12.46 -2.73
CA PRO A 159 -14.98 -13.77 -3.32
C PRO A 159 -13.86 -14.30 -4.23
N LYS A 160 -12.91 -13.46 -4.66
CA LYS A 160 -11.81 -13.80 -5.58
C LYS A 160 -10.46 -13.95 -4.88
N LEU A 161 -10.43 -14.07 -3.55
CA LEU A 161 -9.18 -14.20 -2.81
C LEU A 161 -8.52 -15.54 -3.16
N GLU A 162 -7.32 -15.47 -3.72
CA GLU A 162 -6.52 -16.60 -4.22
C GLU A 162 -5.33 -16.91 -3.30
N GLN A 163 -4.81 -15.90 -2.58
CA GLN A 163 -3.67 -16.04 -1.67
C GLN A 163 -3.91 -15.27 -0.38
N LEU A 164 -3.75 -15.95 0.76
CA LEU A 164 -3.85 -15.38 2.09
C LEU A 164 -2.64 -15.81 2.92
N LYS A 165 -1.88 -14.84 3.46
CA LYS A 165 -0.65 -15.13 4.21
C LYS A 165 -0.63 -14.41 5.55
N PHE A 166 -0.40 -15.18 6.61
CA PHE A 166 -0.27 -14.73 8.00
C PHE A 166 0.95 -15.37 8.69
N GLU A 167 2.01 -15.65 7.94
CA GLU A 167 3.21 -16.26 8.50
C GLU A 167 3.78 -15.36 9.60
N ARG A 168 4.11 -15.94 10.77
CA ARG A 168 4.66 -15.21 11.92
C ARG A 168 3.79 -14.04 12.41
N CYS A 169 2.47 -14.22 12.40
CA CYS A 169 1.53 -13.33 13.11
C CYS A 169 1.27 -13.89 14.52
N GLU A 170 2.14 -13.55 15.47
CA GLU A 170 2.16 -14.21 16.79
C GLU A 170 0.91 -13.97 17.65
N ASN A 171 0.27 -12.80 17.52
CA ASN A 171 -0.93 -12.47 18.29
C ASN A 171 -2.25 -12.74 17.54
N LEU A 172 -2.20 -13.39 16.37
CA LEU A 172 -3.40 -13.72 15.60
C LEU A 172 -4.13 -14.90 16.25
N VAL A 173 -5.15 -14.59 17.06
CA VAL A 173 -5.90 -15.58 17.85
C VAL A 173 -7.22 -16.00 17.20
N GLU A 174 -7.76 -15.17 16.31
CA GLU A 174 -9.06 -15.42 15.66
C GLU A 174 -8.95 -15.26 14.14
N ILE A 175 -9.47 -16.24 13.41
CA ILE A 175 -9.69 -16.15 11.98
C ILE A 175 -11.20 -16.16 11.75
N HIS A 176 -11.70 -15.16 11.04
CA HIS A 176 -13.12 -15.01 10.76
C HIS A 176 -13.66 -16.26 10.02
N PRO A 177 -14.75 -16.90 10.49
CA PRO A 177 -15.24 -18.18 9.96
C PRO A 177 -15.58 -18.17 8.46
N SER A 178 -15.85 -16.99 7.89
CA SER A 178 -16.13 -16.85 6.46
C SER A 178 -14.96 -17.28 5.55
N ILE A 179 -13.76 -17.48 6.11
CA ILE A 179 -12.62 -18.05 5.39
C ILE A 179 -12.98 -19.41 4.76
N ALA A 180 -13.86 -20.19 5.40
CA ALA A 180 -14.31 -21.49 4.91
C ALA A 180 -15.11 -21.42 3.59
N PHE A 181 -15.58 -20.23 3.20
CA PHE A 181 -16.35 -20.01 1.96
C PHE A 181 -15.51 -19.49 0.80
N LEU A 182 -14.20 -19.32 0.98
CA LEU A 182 -13.30 -18.88 -0.07
C LEU A 182 -13.01 -20.01 -1.06
N LYS A 183 -13.49 -19.86 -2.30
CA LYS A 183 -13.41 -20.92 -3.33
C LYS A 183 -12.05 -21.04 -4.01
N TRP A 184 -11.28 -19.97 -4.03
CA TRP A 184 -10.04 -19.88 -4.81
C TRP A 184 -8.78 -19.85 -3.95
N LEU A 185 -8.95 -19.98 -2.63
CA LEU A 185 -7.84 -19.93 -1.68
C LEU A 185 -7.00 -21.20 -1.81
N ASN A 186 -5.74 -21.04 -2.20
CA ASN A 186 -4.75 -22.12 -2.29
C ASN A 186 -3.89 -22.22 -1.04
#